data_AF-A0A2R8ZU87-F1
#
_entry.id   AF-A0A2R8ZU87-F1
#
_cell.length_a   1.000
_cell.length_b   1.000
_cell.length_c   1.000
_cell.angle_alpha   90.00
_cell.angle_beta   90.00
_cell.angle_gamma   90.00
#
_symmetry.space_group_name_H-M   'P 1'
#
loop_
_entity.id
_entity.type
_entity.pdbx_description
1 polymer ?
#
loop_
_entity_poly.entity_id
_entity_poly.type
_entity_poly.pdbx_seq_one_letter_code
_entity_poly.pdbx_strand_id
1 'polypeptide(L)'
;MRRGERRDAGGPRPESPVPAGKASLEEPPDGSSAGQATGPGEGRRSTESEVYDDGTNTFFWRAHTLTVLFILTCTLGYVTLLEETPQDTAYNTKRGIVASILVFLCFGVTQAKDGPFSRPHPAYWRFWLCVSVVYELFLIFILFQTVQDGRQFLKYVDPKLGVPLPERDYGGNCLIYDPDNETDPFHNIWDKLDGFVPAHFLGWYLKTLMIRDWWMCMIISVMFEFLEYSLEHQLPNFSECWWDHWIMDVLVCNGLGIYCGMKTLEWLSLKTYKWQGLWNIPTYKGKIKRIAFQFTPYSWVRFEWKPASSLRRWLAVCGIILVFLLAELNTFYLKFVLWMPPEHYLVLLRLVFFVNVGGVAMREIYDFMDDPKPHKKLGPQAWLVAAITATELLIVVKYDPHTLTLSLPFYISQCWTLGSVLVLTWTVWRFFLRDITLRYKETRWQKWQNKDDQGSTVGNGDQHPPGLDEDLLGPGVAEGEGAPTPN
;
A
#
# COMPACT_ATOMS: atom_id res chain seq x y z
N MET A 1 -2.15 68.41 16.41
CA MET A 1 -1.35 69.37 17.21
C MET A 1 -1.69 69.18 18.68
N ARG A 2 -0.70 69.16 19.60
CA ARG A 2 -0.79 69.10 21.10
C ARG A 2 -1.58 67.89 21.66
N ARG A 3 -1.11 67.02 22.57
CA ARG A 3 -0.15 67.04 23.71
C ARG A 3 -0.67 67.67 25.02
N GLY A 4 -0.72 66.85 26.08
CA GLY A 4 -0.99 67.16 27.50
C GLY A 4 -1.95 66.11 28.10
N GLU A 5 -1.56 65.11 28.92
CA GLU A 5 -1.04 65.15 30.30
C GLU A 5 -2.04 65.76 31.31
N ARG A 6 -2.34 65.24 32.51
CA ARG A 6 -1.89 64.10 33.34
C ARG A 6 -2.69 64.11 34.68
N ARG A 7 -2.55 63.03 35.47
CA ARG A 7 -2.91 62.87 36.92
C ARG A 7 -4.42 62.84 37.26
N ASP A 8 -4.90 62.43 38.43
CA ASP A 8 -4.53 61.49 39.55
C ASP A 8 -5.79 61.40 40.46
N ALA A 9 -6.00 60.49 41.43
CA ALA A 9 -5.55 59.11 41.72
C ALA A 9 -6.39 58.57 42.93
N GLY A 10 -6.36 57.26 43.23
CA GLY A 10 -6.92 56.71 44.48
C GLY A 10 -7.68 55.38 44.38
N GLY A 11 -7.18 54.33 45.04
CA GLY A 11 -7.99 53.22 45.57
C GLY A 11 -8.18 53.39 47.09
N PRO A 12 -8.68 52.38 47.86
CA PRO A 12 -8.95 50.99 47.51
C PRO A 12 -10.42 50.54 47.73
N ARG A 13 -10.71 49.25 47.46
CA ARG A 13 -12.00 48.60 47.76
C ARG A 13 -12.00 47.95 49.16
N PRO A 14 -13.13 47.87 49.87
CA PRO A 14 -13.29 47.01 51.04
C PRO A 14 -13.77 45.59 50.71
N GLU A 15 -13.37 44.65 51.57
CA GLU A 15 -13.95 43.30 51.77
C GLU A 15 -15.37 43.46 52.39
N SER A 16 -16.29 42.50 52.54
CA SER A 16 -16.36 41.03 52.55
C SER A 16 -17.88 40.66 52.53
N PRO A 17 -18.41 39.43 52.78
CA PRO A 17 -17.82 38.10 52.90
C PRO A 17 -18.50 36.99 52.04
N VAL A 18 -17.99 35.77 52.16
CA VAL A 18 -18.55 34.50 51.62
C VAL A 18 -19.61 33.90 52.57
N PRO A 19 -20.59 33.13 52.05
CA PRO A 19 -20.93 31.86 52.71
C PRO A 19 -20.82 30.65 51.76
N ALA A 20 -20.35 29.52 52.28
CA ALA A 20 -20.11 28.31 51.50
C ALA A 20 -21.36 27.43 51.37
N GLY A 21 -21.58 26.87 50.19
CA GLY A 21 -22.58 25.83 49.91
C GLY A 21 -21.99 24.77 48.99
N LYS A 22 -22.07 23.49 49.38
CA LYS A 22 -21.60 22.36 48.58
C LYS A 22 -22.53 22.16 47.37
N ALA A 23 -21.98 22.09 46.16
CA ALA A 23 -22.71 21.67 44.97
C ALA A 23 -22.33 20.22 44.61
N SER A 24 -23.33 19.34 44.55
CA SER A 24 -23.20 17.98 44.03
C SER A 24 -23.11 17.98 42.50
N LEU A 25 -22.70 16.86 41.90
CA LEU A 25 -22.78 16.67 40.46
C LEU A 25 -24.24 16.67 39.99
N GLU A 26 -24.53 17.41 38.91
CA GLU A 26 -25.70 17.20 38.05
C GLU A 26 -25.21 16.91 36.62
N GLU A 27 -25.73 15.85 36.02
CA GLU A 27 -25.54 15.52 34.60
C GLU A 27 -26.48 16.37 33.72
N PRO A 28 -26.06 16.78 32.51
CA PRO A 28 -26.98 17.34 31.52
C PRO A 28 -27.75 16.21 30.79
N PRO A 29 -28.99 16.45 30.35
CA PRO A 29 -29.92 15.39 29.96
C PRO A 29 -29.69 14.84 28.54
N ASP A 30 -30.09 13.59 28.37
CA ASP A 30 -30.05 12.84 27.13
C ASP A 30 -31.12 13.30 26.11
N GLY A 31 -30.84 13.12 24.81
CA GLY A 31 -31.88 13.07 23.77
C GLY A 31 -31.83 14.09 22.62
N SER A 32 -31.07 13.78 21.55
CA SER A 32 -31.65 13.69 20.19
C SER A 32 -30.70 13.06 19.15
N SER A 33 -31.07 11.85 18.71
CA SER A 33 -30.77 11.25 17.39
C SER A 33 -29.30 11.24 16.90
N ALA A 34 -28.51 10.27 17.39
CA ALA A 34 -27.44 9.65 16.60
C ALA A 34 -27.94 8.31 16.02
N GLY A 35 -27.66 8.04 14.74
CA GLY A 35 -28.13 6.85 14.04
C GLY A 35 -27.55 5.56 14.62
N GLN A 36 -28.42 4.62 14.98
CA GLN A 36 -28.08 3.38 15.66
C GLN A 36 -27.39 2.38 14.72
N ALA A 37 -26.16 1.97 15.06
CA ALA A 37 -25.41 0.94 14.36
C ALA A 37 -24.80 -0.05 15.35
N THR A 38 -25.65 -0.92 15.92
CA THR A 38 -25.24 -1.98 16.86
C THR A 38 -25.77 -3.34 16.42
N GLY A 39 -24.91 -4.11 15.75
CA GLY A 39 -24.99 -5.57 15.71
C GLY A 39 -23.78 -6.14 16.47
N PRO A 40 -23.89 -7.31 17.12
CA PRO A 40 -22.79 -7.88 17.90
C PRO A 40 -21.69 -8.36 16.94
N GLY A 41 -20.60 -7.59 16.85
CA GLY A 41 -19.44 -7.96 16.07
C GLY A 41 -18.58 -8.98 16.80
N GLU A 42 -18.72 -10.26 16.45
CA GLU A 42 -17.73 -11.26 16.85
C GLU A 42 -16.33 -10.89 16.35
N GLY A 43 -15.40 -10.68 17.28
CA GLY A 43 -13.98 -10.96 17.04
C GLY A 43 -13.20 -10.06 16.06
N ARG A 44 -13.53 -8.78 15.87
CA ARG A 44 -12.60 -7.84 15.19
C ARG A 44 -11.41 -7.52 16.10
N ARG A 45 -10.44 -8.44 16.15
CA ARG A 45 -9.19 -8.31 16.93
C ARG A 45 -8.43 -7.05 16.49
N SER A 46 -8.00 -6.25 17.45
CA SER A 46 -7.52 -4.87 17.27
C SER A 46 -6.20 -4.75 16.48
N THR A 47 -6.30 -4.52 15.16
CA THR A 47 -5.14 -4.19 14.28
C THR A 47 -5.15 -2.74 13.78
N GLU A 48 -6.16 -1.95 14.18
CA GLU A 48 -6.30 -0.53 13.84
C GLU A 48 -5.93 0.33 15.06
N SER A 49 -5.18 1.40 14.82
CA SER A 49 -4.82 2.39 15.86
C SER A 49 -6.05 3.09 16.43
N GLU A 50 -6.07 3.41 17.73
CA GLU A 50 -7.12 4.25 18.32
C GLU A 50 -7.18 5.63 17.63
N VAL A 51 -8.37 6.01 17.16
CA VAL A 51 -8.63 7.31 16.54
C VAL A 51 -9.74 8.05 17.28
N TYR A 52 -9.48 9.31 17.60
CA TYR A 52 -10.46 10.29 18.03
C TYR A 52 -10.54 11.39 16.96
N ASP A 53 -11.73 11.65 16.41
CA ASP A 53 -11.99 12.77 15.51
C ASP A 53 -13.15 13.60 16.10
N ASP A 54 -13.01 14.93 16.13
CA ASP A 54 -14.04 15.83 16.66
C ASP A 54 -15.15 16.17 15.65
N GLY A 55 -15.14 15.53 14.48
CA GLY A 55 -16.17 15.66 13.46
C GLY A 55 -16.10 16.97 12.67
N THR A 56 -15.03 17.76 12.82
CA THR A 56 -14.90 19.09 12.21
C THR A 56 -14.75 19.04 10.68
N ASN A 57 -15.88 18.86 9.99
CA ASN A 57 -16.01 18.94 8.53
C ASN A 57 -16.14 20.41 8.11
N THR A 58 -15.00 21.12 8.00
CA THR A 58 -14.97 22.52 7.55
C THR A 58 -15.35 22.65 6.07
N PHE A 59 -15.66 23.86 5.64
CA PHE A 59 -15.89 24.22 4.22
C PHE A 59 -14.83 23.61 3.28
N PHE A 60 -13.57 23.54 3.70
CA PHE A 60 -12.46 23.00 2.89
C PHE A 60 -12.57 21.49 2.59
N TRP A 61 -13.28 20.72 3.43
CA TRP A 61 -13.46 19.26 3.25
C TRP A 61 -14.59 18.88 2.29
N ARG A 62 -15.37 19.86 1.82
CA ARG A 62 -16.51 19.64 0.92
C ARG A 62 -16.12 19.95 -0.53
N ALA A 63 -16.60 19.13 -1.46
CA ALA A 63 -16.43 19.40 -2.89
C ALA A 63 -17.40 20.49 -3.34
N HIS A 64 -16.86 21.66 -3.72
CA HIS A 64 -17.65 22.81 -4.20
C HIS A 64 -17.92 22.72 -5.70
N THR A 65 -18.70 21.71 -6.09
CA THR A 65 -18.97 21.35 -7.50
C THR A 65 -19.47 22.53 -8.34
N LEU A 66 -20.43 23.31 -7.83
CA LEU A 66 -20.97 24.49 -8.53
C LEU A 66 -19.95 25.61 -8.69
N THR A 67 -19.11 25.86 -7.67
CA THR A 67 -18.05 26.86 -7.73
C THR A 67 -16.97 26.49 -8.75
N VAL A 68 -16.58 25.21 -8.79
CA VAL A 68 -15.63 24.70 -9.78
C VAL A 68 -16.22 24.77 -11.18
N LEU A 69 -17.49 24.40 -11.36
CA LEU A 69 -18.19 24.54 -12.65
C LEU A 69 -18.21 26.00 -13.13
N PHE A 70 -18.59 26.94 -12.26
CA PHE A 70 -18.62 28.37 -12.58
C PHE A 70 -17.23 28.88 -13.02
N ILE A 71 -16.17 28.54 -12.27
CA ILE A 71 -14.80 28.93 -12.60
C ILE A 71 -14.38 28.35 -13.96
N LEU A 72 -14.62 27.06 -14.20
CA LEU A 72 -14.30 26.41 -15.49
C LEU A 72 -15.04 27.07 -16.66
N THR A 73 -16.34 27.33 -16.53
CA THR A 73 -17.12 28.03 -17.56
C THR A 73 -16.62 29.46 -17.80
N CYS A 74 -16.28 30.21 -16.75
CA CYS A 74 -15.71 31.55 -16.89
C CYS A 74 -14.32 31.54 -17.55
N THR A 75 -13.46 30.56 -17.23
CA THR A 75 -12.15 30.40 -17.88
C THR A 75 -12.30 30.06 -19.36
N LEU A 76 -13.19 29.14 -19.71
CA LEU A 76 -13.47 28.84 -21.12
C LEU A 76 -14.07 30.05 -21.87
N GLY A 77 -14.93 30.82 -21.21
CA GLY A 77 -15.45 32.08 -21.74
C GLY A 77 -14.34 33.11 -21.99
N TYR A 78 -13.42 33.28 -21.05
CA TYR A 78 -12.25 34.16 -21.20
C TYR A 78 -11.39 33.76 -22.39
N VAL A 79 -10.98 32.49 -22.49
CA VAL A 79 -10.13 31.98 -23.57
C VAL A 79 -10.81 32.10 -24.94
N THR A 80 -12.14 32.05 -24.98
CA THR A 80 -12.92 32.14 -26.23
C THR A 80 -13.20 33.60 -26.66
N LEU A 81 -13.38 34.52 -25.72
CA LEU A 81 -13.87 35.88 -25.98
C LEU A 81 -12.80 36.97 -25.86
N LEU A 82 -11.70 36.70 -25.16
CA LEU A 82 -10.69 37.71 -24.77
C LEU A 82 -9.24 37.33 -25.12
N GLU A 83 -8.96 36.06 -25.42
CA GLU A 83 -7.61 35.61 -25.79
C GLU A 83 -7.49 35.43 -27.31
N GLU A 84 -6.65 36.24 -27.96
CA GLU A 84 -6.33 36.07 -29.38
C GLU A 84 -5.59 34.75 -29.60
N THR A 85 -6.01 33.96 -30.59
CA THR A 85 -5.40 32.66 -30.88
C THR A 85 -4.18 32.83 -31.78
N PRO A 86 -2.95 32.44 -31.35
CA PRO A 86 -1.75 32.53 -32.17
C PRO A 86 -1.84 31.66 -33.43
N GLN A 87 -1.16 32.05 -34.50
CA GLN A 87 -1.06 31.26 -35.74
C GLN A 87 0.03 30.16 -35.65
N ASP A 88 -0.02 29.36 -34.58
CA ASP A 88 0.85 28.19 -34.36
C ASP A 88 0.00 26.96 -34.01
N THR A 89 -0.11 26.04 -34.96
CA THR A 89 -0.87 24.79 -34.82
C THR A 89 -0.32 23.89 -33.72
N ALA A 90 1.01 23.82 -33.54
CA ALA A 90 1.62 22.96 -32.54
C ALA A 90 1.39 23.51 -31.12
N TYR A 91 1.56 24.81 -30.93
CA TYR A 91 1.22 25.50 -29.68
C TYR A 91 -0.27 25.34 -29.33
N ASN A 92 -1.17 25.62 -30.28
CA ASN A 92 -2.61 25.53 -30.06
C ASN A 92 -3.05 24.10 -29.73
N THR A 93 -2.49 23.09 -30.40
CA THR A 93 -2.76 21.68 -30.11
C THR A 93 -2.29 21.30 -28.71
N LYS A 94 -1.07 21.71 -28.31
CA LYS A 94 -0.55 21.49 -26.95
C LYS A 94 -1.42 22.17 -25.89
N ARG A 95 -1.84 23.43 -26.12
CA ARG A 95 -2.74 24.19 -25.22
C ARG A 95 -4.10 23.48 -25.08
N GLY A 96 -4.68 23.02 -26.18
CA GLY A 96 -5.97 22.31 -26.20
C GLY A 96 -5.94 20.96 -25.46
N ILE A 97 -4.89 20.16 -25.64
CA ILE A 97 -4.70 18.89 -24.93
C ILE A 97 -4.54 19.14 -23.43
N VAL A 98 -3.67 20.08 -23.03
CA VAL A 98 -3.47 20.42 -21.61
C VAL A 98 -4.76 20.94 -20.97
N ALA A 99 -5.50 21.83 -21.65
CA ALA A 99 -6.78 22.32 -21.15
C ALA A 99 -7.81 21.18 -20.98
N SER A 100 -7.89 20.25 -21.93
CA SER A 100 -8.79 19.09 -21.86
C SER A 100 -8.46 18.18 -20.67
N ILE A 101 -7.17 17.91 -20.43
CA ILE A 101 -6.70 17.15 -19.27
C ILE A 101 -7.04 17.89 -17.96
N LEU A 102 -6.79 19.20 -17.88
CA LEU A 102 -7.09 19.98 -16.68
C LEU A 102 -8.59 20.02 -16.35
N VAL A 103 -9.46 20.17 -17.36
CA VAL A 103 -10.92 20.10 -17.19
C VAL A 103 -11.34 18.71 -16.69
N PHE A 104 -10.81 17.63 -17.28
CA PHE A 104 -11.06 16.26 -16.83
C PHE A 104 -10.60 16.04 -15.38
N LEU A 105 -9.41 16.50 -15.00
CA LEU A 105 -8.89 16.39 -13.64
C LEU A 105 -9.75 17.18 -12.64
N CYS A 106 -10.19 18.40 -12.98
CA CYS A 106 -11.08 19.19 -12.12
C CYS A 106 -12.46 18.54 -11.94
N PHE A 107 -13.04 18.00 -13.01
CA PHE A 107 -14.28 17.22 -12.96
C PHE A 107 -14.07 15.96 -12.09
N GLY A 108 -13.03 15.19 -12.37
CA GLY A 108 -12.72 13.95 -11.67
C GLY A 108 -12.49 14.15 -10.17
N VAL A 109 -11.70 15.15 -9.76
CA VAL A 109 -11.48 15.48 -8.34
C VAL A 109 -12.78 15.83 -7.61
N THR A 110 -13.72 16.51 -8.28
CA THR A 110 -14.99 16.89 -7.66
C THR A 110 -16.03 15.77 -7.62
N GLN A 111 -16.07 14.89 -8.64
CA GLN A 111 -17.10 13.85 -8.80
C GLN A 111 -16.67 12.44 -8.38
N ALA A 112 -15.37 12.13 -8.34
CA ALA A 112 -14.89 10.82 -7.92
C ALA A 112 -15.27 10.54 -6.46
N LYS A 113 -15.56 9.27 -6.17
CA LYS A 113 -15.83 8.80 -4.81
C LYS A 113 -14.53 8.76 -4.01
N ASP A 114 -14.64 8.90 -2.70
CA ASP A 114 -13.50 8.74 -1.81
C ASP A 114 -13.03 7.29 -1.78
N GLY A 115 -11.71 7.11 -1.90
CA GLY A 115 -11.03 5.83 -1.71
C GLY A 115 -10.75 5.55 -0.23
N PRO A 116 -9.93 4.53 0.08
CA PRO A 116 -9.63 4.15 1.47
C PRO A 116 -8.77 5.18 2.23
N PHE A 117 -8.18 6.17 1.57
CA PHE A 117 -7.36 7.21 2.20
C PHE A 117 -8.08 8.57 2.22
N SER A 118 -8.13 9.21 3.40
CA SER A 118 -8.78 10.52 3.61
C SER A 118 -7.80 11.67 3.89
N ARG A 119 -6.55 11.36 4.27
CA ARG A 119 -5.48 12.33 4.61
C ARG A 119 -4.36 12.20 3.56
N PRO A 120 -3.73 13.29 3.07
CA PRO A 120 -3.82 14.66 3.57
C PRO A 120 -5.12 15.38 3.19
N HIS A 121 -5.77 15.00 2.10
CA HIS A 121 -7.13 15.44 1.77
C HIS A 121 -7.77 14.43 0.80
N PRO A 122 -9.10 14.20 0.78
CA PRO A 122 -9.68 13.21 -0.11
C PRO A 122 -9.53 13.62 -1.59
N ALA A 123 -9.59 14.93 -1.87
CA ALA A 123 -9.32 15.48 -3.20
C ALA A 123 -7.91 15.12 -3.74
N TYR A 124 -6.92 14.91 -2.87
CA TYR A 124 -5.56 14.49 -3.27
C TYR A 124 -5.55 13.07 -3.84
N TRP A 125 -6.30 12.15 -3.22
CA TRP A 125 -6.41 10.77 -3.68
C TRP A 125 -7.31 10.63 -4.90
N ARG A 126 -8.42 11.40 -4.96
CA ARG A 126 -9.23 11.54 -6.17
C ARG A 126 -8.41 12.10 -7.35
N PHE A 127 -7.53 13.06 -7.10
CA PHE A 127 -6.62 13.59 -8.12
C PHE A 127 -5.72 12.50 -8.68
N TRP A 128 -5.04 11.72 -7.82
CA TRP A 128 -4.19 10.62 -8.28
C TRP A 128 -4.96 9.54 -9.05
N LEU A 129 -6.17 9.20 -8.62
CA LEU A 129 -7.06 8.29 -9.36
C LEU A 129 -7.36 8.80 -10.78
N CYS A 130 -7.66 10.09 -10.93
CA CYS A 130 -7.89 10.70 -12.23
C CYS A 130 -6.61 10.81 -13.07
N VAL A 131 -5.46 11.07 -12.44
CA VAL A 131 -4.14 11.01 -13.11
C VAL A 131 -3.85 9.59 -13.61
N SER A 132 -4.22 8.53 -12.87
CA SER A 132 -4.09 7.15 -13.37
C SER A 132 -4.94 6.89 -14.61
N VAL A 133 -6.17 7.42 -14.67
CA VAL A 133 -7.00 7.31 -15.89
C VAL A 133 -6.37 8.06 -17.06
N VAL A 134 -5.85 9.28 -16.84
CA VAL A 134 -5.14 10.03 -17.90
C VAL A 134 -3.89 9.31 -18.36
N TYR A 135 -3.12 8.72 -17.43
CA TYR A 135 -1.91 7.96 -17.76
C TYR A 135 -2.24 6.69 -18.56
N GLU A 136 -3.27 5.93 -18.17
CA GLU A 136 -3.71 4.76 -18.93
C GLU A 136 -4.18 5.12 -20.34
N LEU A 137 -4.97 6.19 -20.49
CA LEU A 137 -5.40 6.69 -21.81
C LEU A 137 -4.20 7.12 -22.67
N PHE A 138 -3.16 7.71 -22.06
CA PHE A 138 -1.92 8.06 -22.75
C PHE A 138 -1.10 6.83 -23.16
N LEU A 139 -0.98 5.83 -22.28
CA LEU A 139 -0.32 4.56 -22.59
C LEU A 139 -1.04 3.83 -23.72
N ILE A 140 -2.37 3.77 -23.71
CA ILE A 140 -3.17 3.22 -24.82
C ILE A 140 -2.88 4.00 -26.12
N PHE A 141 -2.83 5.32 -26.10
CA PHE A 141 -2.47 6.12 -27.28
C PHE A 141 -1.07 5.77 -27.82
N ILE A 142 -0.06 5.64 -26.94
CA ILE A 142 1.31 5.24 -27.29
C ILE A 142 1.35 3.80 -27.83
N LEU A 143 0.58 2.88 -27.25
CA LEU A 143 0.45 1.49 -27.69
C LEU A 143 -0.06 1.39 -29.13
N PHE A 144 -0.86 2.34 -29.61
CA PHE A 144 -1.32 2.39 -31.01
C PHE A 144 -0.30 3.01 -31.99
N GLN A 145 0.69 3.77 -31.54
CA GLN A 145 1.72 4.36 -32.42
C GLN A 145 2.70 3.31 -32.97
N THR A 146 3.42 3.63 -34.06
CA THR A 146 4.64 2.90 -34.42
C THR A 146 5.77 3.23 -33.43
N VAL A 147 6.84 2.44 -33.41
CA VAL A 147 7.99 2.66 -32.52
C VAL A 147 8.62 4.02 -32.77
N GLN A 148 8.76 4.37 -34.05
CA GLN A 148 9.30 5.64 -34.52
C GLN A 148 8.36 6.79 -34.16
N ASP A 149 7.06 6.67 -34.42
CA ASP A 149 6.08 7.71 -34.10
C ASP A 149 5.97 7.95 -32.59
N GLY A 150 5.98 6.89 -31.77
CA GLY A 150 5.99 7.00 -30.31
C GLY A 150 7.24 7.72 -29.78
N ARG A 151 8.42 7.38 -30.31
CA ARG A 151 9.69 8.06 -29.98
C ARG A 151 9.68 9.54 -30.42
N GLN A 152 9.18 9.84 -31.62
CA GLN A 152 9.09 11.22 -32.10
C GLN A 152 7.99 12.03 -31.39
N PHE A 153 6.90 11.39 -30.97
CA PHE A 153 5.83 12.03 -30.22
C PHE A 153 6.33 12.63 -28.90
N LEU A 154 7.30 11.99 -28.23
CA LEU A 154 7.91 12.51 -27.01
C LEU A 154 8.59 13.88 -27.19
N LYS A 155 8.92 14.31 -28.42
CA LYS A 155 9.43 15.67 -28.70
C LYS A 155 8.41 16.78 -28.41
N TYR A 156 7.10 16.48 -28.44
CA TYR A 156 6.07 17.43 -28.01
C TYR A 156 6.07 17.63 -26.48
N VAL A 157 6.61 16.68 -25.73
CA VAL A 157 6.78 16.73 -24.27
C VAL A 157 8.09 17.44 -23.93
N ASP A 158 9.22 16.93 -24.42
CA ASP A 158 10.55 17.55 -24.33
C ASP A 158 11.27 17.43 -25.69
N PRO A 159 11.64 18.55 -26.35
CA PRO A 159 12.32 18.54 -27.64
C PRO A 159 13.65 17.76 -27.71
N LYS A 160 14.26 17.45 -26.56
CA LYS A 160 15.50 16.66 -26.47
C LYS A 160 15.29 15.14 -26.63
N LEU A 161 14.06 14.65 -26.52
CA LEU A 161 13.72 13.23 -26.63
C LEU A 161 13.64 12.75 -28.09
N GLY A 162 13.44 11.45 -28.29
CA GLY A 162 13.29 10.87 -29.64
C GLY A 162 14.58 10.85 -30.45
N VAL A 163 15.73 10.80 -29.78
CA VAL A 163 17.06 10.55 -30.33
C VAL A 163 17.65 9.28 -29.66
N PRO A 164 18.43 8.45 -30.36
CA PRO A 164 19.11 7.31 -29.74
C PRO A 164 20.02 7.77 -28.60
N LEU A 165 20.07 6.99 -27.52
CA LEU A 165 20.96 7.21 -26.40
C LEU A 165 22.15 6.25 -26.48
N PRO A 166 23.36 6.65 -26.03
CA PRO A 166 24.44 5.70 -25.84
C PRO A 166 24.07 4.71 -24.74
N GLU A 167 24.31 3.43 -24.98
CA GLU A 167 24.18 2.40 -23.96
C GLU A 167 25.33 2.55 -22.95
N ARG A 168 25.01 2.52 -21.65
CA ARG A 168 25.98 2.58 -20.56
C ARG A 168 25.92 1.25 -19.81
N ASP A 169 27.08 0.61 -19.76
CA ASP A 169 27.38 -0.56 -18.94
C ASP A 169 27.98 -0.06 -17.61
N TYR A 170 27.60 -0.70 -16.51
CA TYR A 170 28.09 -0.40 -15.15
C TYR A 170 28.89 -1.58 -14.55
N GLY A 171 29.05 -2.68 -15.29
CA GLY A 171 29.72 -3.93 -14.91
C GLY A 171 31.13 -4.01 -15.47
N GLY A 172 31.99 -3.08 -15.03
CA GLY A 172 33.39 -2.99 -15.44
C GLY A 172 34.32 -3.86 -14.58
N ASN A 173 35.38 -3.24 -14.05
CA ASN A 173 36.27 -3.91 -13.11
C ASN A 173 35.58 -4.08 -11.74
N CYS A 174 35.14 -5.30 -11.42
CA CYS A 174 34.45 -5.59 -10.16
C CYS A 174 35.38 -5.91 -8.97
N LEU A 175 36.66 -5.55 -9.05
CA LEU A 175 37.58 -5.61 -7.91
C LEU A 175 37.23 -4.51 -6.88
N ILE A 176 36.79 -4.94 -5.70
CA ILE A 176 36.55 -4.08 -4.52
C ILE A 176 37.84 -3.35 -4.10
N TYR A 177 38.97 -4.05 -4.21
CA TYR A 177 40.31 -3.49 -4.05
C TYR A 177 41.10 -3.82 -5.32
N ASP A 178 41.47 -2.81 -6.08
CA ASP A 178 42.30 -2.92 -7.27
C ASP A 178 43.79 -2.77 -6.88
N PRO A 179 44.60 -3.84 -6.93
CA PRO A 179 46.02 -3.77 -6.61
C PRO A 179 46.85 -3.06 -7.69
N ASP A 180 46.33 -2.91 -8.91
CA ASP A 180 47.05 -2.35 -10.05
C ASP A 180 46.90 -0.81 -10.14
N ASN A 181 45.96 -0.22 -9.38
CA ASN A 181 45.80 1.23 -9.24
C ASN A 181 46.41 1.73 -7.91
N GLU A 182 47.70 2.05 -7.93
CA GLU A 182 48.44 2.55 -6.75
C GLU A 182 47.92 3.90 -6.18
N THR A 183 47.14 4.67 -6.95
CA THR A 183 46.68 6.01 -6.53
C THR A 183 45.29 6.03 -5.91
N ASP A 184 44.38 5.17 -6.36
CA ASP A 184 43.12 4.88 -5.69
C ASP A 184 42.73 3.39 -5.85
N PRO A 185 43.17 2.52 -4.92
CA PRO A 185 42.78 1.10 -4.94
C PRO A 185 41.28 0.85 -4.74
N PHE A 186 40.48 1.85 -4.36
CA PHE A 186 39.05 1.70 -4.07
C PHE A 186 38.15 2.48 -5.04
N HIS A 187 38.69 2.95 -6.17
CA HIS A 187 37.95 3.74 -7.18
C HIS A 187 36.63 3.09 -7.61
N ASN A 188 36.61 1.76 -7.83
CA ASN A 188 35.41 1.01 -8.20
C ASN A 188 34.28 1.09 -7.14
N ILE A 189 34.59 1.41 -5.88
CA ILE A 189 33.59 1.68 -4.84
C ILE A 189 33.13 3.14 -4.92
N TRP A 190 34.06 4.09 -5.04
CA TRP A 190 33.72 5.53 -5.08
C TRP A 190 32.89 5.90 -6.30
N ASP A 191 33.15 5.30 -7.46
CA ASP A 191 32.36 5.46 -8.68
C ASP A 191 30.94 4.88 -8.58
N LYS A 192 30.67 4.05 -7.56
CA LYS A 192 29.35 3.44 -7.26
C LYS A 192 28.62 4.08 -6.08
N LEU A 193 29.33 4.76 -5.18
CA LEU A 193 28.76 5.54 -4.07
C LEU A 193 28.21 6.92 -4.52
N ASP A 194 27.57 6.97 -5.69
CA ASP A 194 27.02 8.19 -6.28
C ASP A 194 25.53 8.40 -5.91
N GLY A 195 24.72 8.94 -6.83
CA GLY A 195 23.27 9.10 -6.64
C GLY A 195 22.47 7.78 -6.54
N PHE A 196 23.02 6.63 -6.94
CA PHE A 196 22.30 5.34 -6.88
C PHE A 196 22.06 4.87 -5.44
N VAL A 197 23.07 4.91 -4.56
CA VAL A 197 22.93 4.53 -3.13
C VAL A 197 21.78 5.24 -2.40
N PRO A 198 21.68 6.59 -2.40
CA PRO A 198 20.54 7.27 -1.76
C PRO A 198 19.23 7.03 -2.51
N ALA A 199 19.25 6.77 -3.82
CA ALA A 199 18.04 6.43 -4.58
C ALA A 199 17.49 5.05 -4.20
N HIS A 200 18.35 4.02 -4.05
CA HIS A 200 17.97 2.70 -3.57
C HIS A 200 17.47 2.75 -2.12
N PHE A 201 18.21 3.40 -1.20
CA PHE A 201 17.76 3.55 0.18
C PHE A 201 16.41 4.27 0.31
N LEU A 202 16.24 5.43 -0.33
CA LEU A 202 14.98 6.19 -0.27
C LEU A 202 13.84 5.48 -1.02
N GLY A 203 14.15 4.82 -2.14
CA GLY A 203 13.21 3.99 -2.89
C GLY A 203 12.64 2.89 -2.03
N TRP A 204 13.50 2.09 -1.38
CA TRP A 204 13.07 1.00 -0.50
C TRP A 204 12.39 1.46 0.78
N TYR A 205 12.80 2.60 1.34
CA TYR A 205 12.06 3.26 2.41
C TYR A 205 10.61 3.55 1.98
N LEU A 206 10.40 4.22 0.84
CA LEU A 206 9.07 4.58 0.34
C LEU A 206 8.24 3.34 -0.07
N LYS A 207 8.84 2.36 -0.76
CA LYS A 207 8.21 1.07 -1.09
C LYS A 207 7.70 0.36 0.17
N THR A 208 8.47 0.42 1.25
CA THR A 208 8.09 -0.20 2.54
C THR A 208 6.90 0.52 3.20
N LEU A 209 6.79 1.85 3.10
CA LEU A 209 5.61 2.59 3.59
C LEU A 209 4.31 2.18 2.86
N MET A 210 4.44 1.75 1.61
CA MET A 210 3.36 1.27 0.74
C MET A 210 3.00 -0.20 0.98
N ILE A 211 4.00 -1.11 0.99
CA ILE A 211 3.79 -2.57 1.08
C ILE A 211 3.50 -3.03 2.52
N ARG A 212 4.12 -2.38 3.51
CA ARG A 212 3.91 -2.55 4.96
C ARG A 212 4.15 -3.95 5.54
N ASP A 213 4.89 -4.81 4.84
CA ASP A 213 5.27 -6.13 5.31
C ASP A 213 6.77 -6.40 5.03
N TRP A 214 7.52 -6.75 6.08
CA TRP A 214 8.96 -6.99 6.01
C TRP A 214 9.33 -8.11 5.03
N TRP A 215 8.64 -9.25 5.12
CA TRP A 215 8.97 -10.42 4.29
C TRP A 215 8.67 -10.16 2.83
N MET A 216 7.54 -9.53 2.55
CA MET A 216 7.18 -9.14 1.18
C MET A 216 8.15 -8.13 0.59
N CYS A 217 8.60 -7.13 1.35
CA CYS A 217 9.62 -6.18 0.89
C CYS A 217 10.97 -6.87 0.61
N MET A 218 11.46 -7.71 1.53
CA MET A 218 12.71 -8.45 1.34
C MET A 218 12.64 -9.42 0.15
N ILE A 219 11.50 -10.09 -0.07
CA ILE A 219 11.31 -10.97 -1.22
C ILE A 219 11.33 -10.16 -2.53
N ILE A 220 10.59 -9.05 -2.62
CA ILE A 220 10.59 -8.21 -3.83
C ILE A 220 12.00 -7.65 -4.08
N SER A 221 12.72 -7.22 -3.03
CA SER A 221 14.10 -6.73 -3.17
C SER A 221 15.03 -7.79 -3.74
N VAL A 222 15.13 -8.96 -3.11
CA VAL A 222 15.98 -10.05 -3.60
C VAL A 222 15.56 -10.55 -4.99
N MET A 223 14.26 -10.56 -5.30
CA MET A 223 13.78 -10.96 -6.62
C MET A 223 14.03 -9.91 -7.70
N PHE A 224 14.07 -8.62 -7.37
CA PHE A 224 14.35 -7.55 -8.32
C PHE A 224 15.82 -7.55 -8.74
N GLU A 225 16.74 -7.64 -7.78
CA GLU A 225 18.18 -7.78 -8.00
C GLU A 225 18.50 -9.04 -8.82
N PHE A 226 17.81 -10.15 -8.52
CA PHE A 226 17.90 -11.37 -9.33
C PHE A 226 17.30 -11.20 -10.74
N LEU A 227 16.32 -10.31 -10.96
CA LEU A 227 15.80 -9.99 -12.29
C LEU A 227 16.79 -9.13 -13.09
N GLU A 228 17.45 -8.16 -12.48
CA GLU A 228 18.49 -7.35 -13.14
C GLU A 228 19.65 -8.24 -13.57
N TYR A 229 20.19 -9.05 -12.65
CA TYR A 229 21.20 -10.07 -12.97
C TYR A 229 20.71 -11.09 -14.01
N SER A 230 19.41 -11.37 -14.06
CA SER A 230 18.83 -12.25 -15.10
C SER A 230 18.74 -11.61 -16.48
N LEU A 231 18.71 -10.27 -16.56
CA LEU A 231 18.33 -9.50 -17.75
C LEU A 231 19.42 -8.52 -18.21
N GLU A 232 20.61 -8.53 -17.61
CA GLU A 232 21.83 -7.82 -18.07
C GLU A 232 22.10 -8.03 -19.58
N HIS A 233 21.87 -9.25 -20.09
CA HIS A 233 22.03 -9.61 -21.49
C HIS A 233 20.97 -9.00 -22.43
N GLN A 234 19.89 -8.43 -21.88
CA GLN A 234 18.87 -7.68 -22.62
C GLN A 234 19.05 -6.17 -22.46
N LEU A 235 19.45 -5.71 -21.27
CA LEU A 235 19.66 -4.31 -20.96
C LEU A 235 21.03 -4.11 -20.31
N PRO A 236 22.03 -3.53 -21.01
CA PRO A 236 23.36 -3.25 -20.45
C PRO A 236 23.35 -2.37 -19.19
N ASN A 237 22.27 -1.63 -18.95
CA ASN A 237 22.08 -0.86 -17.70
C ASN A 237 21.94 -1.75 -16.45
N PHE A 238 21.67 -3.06 -16.58
CA PHE A 238 21.60 -4.01 -15.46
C PHE A 238 22.90 -4.80 -15.26
N SER A 239 23.89 -4.61 -16.13
CA SER A 239 25.23 -5.15 -15.93
C SER A 239 25.89 -4.33 -14.82
N GLU A 240 25.95 -4.91 -13.62
CA GLU A 240 26.57 -4.33 -12.43
C GLU A 240 27.45 -5.35 -11.71
N CYS A 241 28.17 -4.92 -10.69
CA CYS A 241 29.10 -5.83 -10.01
C CYS A 241 28.38 -6.78 -9.06
N TRP A 242 28.89 -8.01 -8.91
CA TRP A 242 28.26 -9.00 -8.02
C TRP A 242 28.13 -8.50 -6.57
N TRP A 243 29.04 -7.64 -6.12
CA TRP A 243 28.99 -7.03 -4.78
C TRP A 243 28.11 -5.78 -4.73
N ASP A 244 27.81 -5.12 -5.86
CA ASP A 244 26.77 -4.08 -5.93
C ASP A 244 25.44 -4.73 -5.57
N HIS A 245 24.93 -5.62 -6.44
CA HIS A 245 23.66 -6.32 -6.24
C HIS A 245 23.53 -6.93 -4.83
N TRP A 246 24.45 -7.80 -4.43
CA TRP A 246 24.27 -8.63 -3.24
C TRP A 246 24.69 -7.97 -1.93
N ILE A 247 25.64 -7.03 -1.94
CA ILE A 247 26.14 -6.38 -0.71
C ILE A 247 25.68 -4.93 -0.64
N MET A 248 25.95 -4.12 -1.67
CA MET A 248 25.54 -2.72 -1.66
C MET A 248 24.02 -2.61 -1.68
N ASP A 249 23.33 -3.28 -2.60
CA ASP A 249 21.91 -3.07 -2.78
C ASP A 249 21.05 -3.96 -1.89
N VAL A 250 21.05 -5.29 -2.02
CA VAL A 250 20.23 -6.16 -1.14
C VAL A 250 20.45 -5.88 0.34
N LEU A 251 21.71 -5.86 0.80
CA LEU A 251 22.02 -5.83 2.24
C LEU A 251 22.11 -4.40 2.81
N VAL A 252 22.79 -3.48 2.13
CA VAL A 252 22.99 -2.11 2.64
C VAL A 252 21.83 -1.19 2.23
N CYS A 253 21.71 -0.79 0.97
CA CYS A 253 20.74 0.22 0.52
C CYS A 253 19.29 -0.24 0.76
N ASN A 254 18.92 -1.39 0.17
CA ASN A 254 17.57 -1.93 0.19
C ASN A 254 17.23 -2.41 1.60
N GLY A 255 18.11 -3.20 2.22
CA GLY A 255 17.94 -3.74 3.58
C GLY A 255 17.78 -2.65 4.65
N LEU A 256 18.62 -1.60 4.64
CA LEU A 256 18.47 -0.47 5.56
C LEU A 256 17.24 0.38 5.24
N GLY A 257 16.92 0.60 3.97
CA GLY A 257 15.71 1.29 3.53
C GLY A 257 14.44 0.61 4.06
N ILE A 258 14.36 -0.72 3.93
CA ILE A 258 13.28 -1.55 4.48
C ILE A 258 13.25 -1.48 6.00
N TYR A 259 14.40 -1.59 6.69
CA TYR A 259 14.48 -1.49 8.14
C TYR A 259 13.97 -0.13 8.67
N CYS A 260 14.45 0.98 8.10
CA CYS A 260 14.00 2.33 8.44
C CYS A 260 12.52 2.55 8.11
N GLY A 261 12.04 1.98 7.00
CA GLY A 261 10.64 1.94 6.62
C GLY A 261 9.81 1.26 7.70
N MET A 262 10.12 0.01 8.04
CA MET A 262 9.41 -0.77 9.08
C MET A 262 9.43 -0.10 10.45
N LYS A 263 10.54 0.52 10.86
CA LYS A 263 10.60 1.31 12.10
C LYS A 263 9.70 2.55 12.06
N THR A 264 9.52 3.17 10.89
CA THR A 264 8.54 4.23 10.70
C THR A 264 7.11 3.70 10.82
N LEU A 265 6.80 2.52 10.29
CA LEU A 265 5.47 1.90 10.43
C LEU A 265 5.16 1.55 11.89
N GLU A 266 6.12 1.02 12.63
CA GLU A 266 6.01 0.72 14.07
C GLU A 266 5.76 2.02 14.88
N TRP A 267 6.50 3.09 14.57
CA TRP A 267 6.30 4.41 15.18
C TRP A 267 4.95 5.06 14.85
N LEU A 268 4.36 4.76 13.69
CA LEU A 268 3.02 5.19 13.29
C LEU A 268 1.93 4.30 13.91
N SER A 269 2.12 2.98 13.98
CA SER A 269 1.13 2.06 14.55
C SER A 269 0.89 2.26 16.05
N LEU A 270 1.93 2.68 16.78
CA LEU A 270 1.87 2.96 18.22
C LEU A 270 1.24 4.33 18.56
N LYS A 271 0.77 5.11 17.58
CA LYS A 271 0.13 6.41 17.84
C LYS A 271 -1.36 6.30 18.05
N THR A 272 -1.85 7.02 19.05
CA THR A 272 -3.24 7.44 19.12
C THR A 272 -3.42 8.68 18.23
N TYR A 273 -4.35 8.62 17.29
CA TYR A 273 -4.59 9.71 16.33
C TYR A 273 -5.70 10.61 16.85
N LYS A 274 -5.38 11.87 17.15
CA LYS A 274 -6.34 12.88 17.63
C LYS A 274 -6.57 13.96 16.59
N TRP A 275 -7.61 13.80 15.78
CA TRP A 275 -8.03 14.71 14.74
C TRP A 275 -8.97 15.77 15.30
N GLN A 276 -8.37 16.82 15.87
CA GLN A 276 -9.12 18.01 16.28
C GLN A 276 -9.07 19.10 15.20
N GLY A 277 -10.13 19.91 15.14
CA GLY A 277 -10.20 21.11 14.32
C GLY A 277 -9.14 22.13 14.74
N LEU A 278 -8.57 22.86 13.77
CA LEU A 278 -7.45 23.78 14.01
C LEU A 278 -7.79 24.94 14.96
N TRP A 279 -9.08 25.27 15.06
CA TRP A 279 -9.65 26.29 15.95
C TRP A 279 -9.80 25.80 17.40
N ASN A 280 -9.96 24.49 17.61
CA ASN A 280 -10.11 23.86 18.93
C ASN A 280 -8.76 23.69 19.65
N ILE A 281 -7.64 24.00 18.99
CA ILE A 281 -6.28 23.87 19.55
C ILE A 281 -5.79 25.24 20.03
N PRO A 282 -5.59 25.47 21.34
CA PRO A 282 -5.26 26.79 21.87
C PRO A 282 -3.81 27.22 21.61
N THR A 283 -2.86 26.28 21.43
CA THR A 283 -1.42 26.60 21.32
C THR A 283 -0.91 26.60 19.88
N TYR A 284 -0.07 27.58 19.52
CA TYR A 284 0.60 27.62 18.21
C TYR A 284 1.45 26.37 17.93
N LYS A 285 2.19 25.87 18.93
CA LYS A 285 2.92 24.59 18.82
C LYS A 285 1.98 23.42 18.52
N GLY A 286 0.80 23.39 19.14
CA GLY A 286 -0.24 22.40 18.85
C GLY A 286 -0.80 22.52 17.43
N LYS A 287 -1.05 23.74 16.93
CA LYS A 287 -1.50 23.98 15.55
C LYS A 287 -0.47 23.53 14.52
N ILE A 288 0.80 23.91 14.69
CA ILE A 288 1.90 23.46 13.82
C ILE A 288 2.02 21.94 13.85
N LYS A 289 1.98 21.32 15.04
CA LYS A 289 1.94 19.85 15.17
C LYS A 289 0.76 19.25 14.40
N ARG A 290 -0.46 19.77 14.58
CA ARG A 290 -1.68 19.29 13.88
C ARG A 290 -1.61 19.43 12.36
N ILE A 291 -0.92 20.46 11.84
CA ILE A 291 -0.63 20.64 10.41
C ILE A 291 0.38 19.59 9.94
N ALA A 292 1.48 19.37 10.66
CA ALA A 292 2.45 18.32 10.30
C ALA A 292 1.82 16.92 10.30
N PHE A 293 0.99 16.60 11.31
CA PHE A 293 0.23 15.35 11.36
C PHE A 293 -0.85 15.23 10.27
N GLN A 294 -1.21 16.30 9.55
CA GLN A 294 -2.13 16.22 8.42
C GLN A 294 -1.60 15.31 7.29
N PHE A 295 -0.29 15.14 7.18
CA PHE A 295 0.37 14.26 6.21
C PHE A 295 0.55 12.81 6.71
N THR A 296 0.11 12.51 7.94
CA THR A 296 0.01 11.12 8.44
C THR A 296 -1.38 10.55 8.12
N PRO A 297 -1.53 9.23 7.94
CA PRO A 297 -2.81 8.64 7.57
C PRO A 297 -3.84 8.75 8.71
N TYR A 298 -5.13 8.73 8.36
CA TYR A 298 -6.25 8.91 9.29
C TYR A 298 -6.25 7.89 10.45
N SER A 299 -6.01 6.63 10.13
CA SER A 299 -5.73 5.55 11.05
C SER A 299 -4.53 4.78 10.52
N TRP A 300 -3.76 4.15 11.41
CA TRP A 300 -2.77 3.18 11.00
C TRP A 300 -3.35 1.77 11.04
N VAL A 301 -3.14 1.01 9.97
CA VAL A 301 -3.52 -0.41 9.89
C VAL A 301 -2.32 -1.20 9.41
N ARG A 302 -1.97 -2.24 10.18
CA ARG A 302 -0.94 -3.22 9.82
C ARG A 302 -1.55 -4.26 8.88
N PHE A 303 -0.88 -4.58 7.78
CA PHE A 303 -1.35 -5.61 6.86
C PHE A 303 -0.91 -6.99 7.35
N GLU A 304 -1.87 -7.89 7.59
CA GLU A 304 -1.61 -9.29 7.97
C GLU A 304 -1.95 -10.23 6.81
N TRP A 305 -1.12 -10.20 5.75
CA TRP A 305 -1.34 -10.94 4.50
C TRP A 305 -1.63 -12.44 4.70
N LYS A 306 -0.99 -13.06 5.70
CA LYS A 306 -1.14 -14.50 6.08
C LYS A 306 -1.09 -15.43 4.84
N PRO A 307 -0.04 -15.35 3.99
CA PRO A 307 0.02 -16.06 2.70
C PRO A 307 -0.25 -17.56 2.83
N ALA A 308 0.34 -18.22 3.84
CA ALA A 308 0.21 -19.65 4.06
C ALA A 308 -1.15 -20.10 4.67
N SER A 309 -2.16 -19.23 4.79
CA SER A 309 -3.46 -19.55 5.40
C SER A 309 -4.45 -20.21 4.44
N SER A 310 -4.49 -19.77 3.17
CA SER A 310 -5.34 -20.34 2.12
C SER A 310 -4.69 -20.20 0.76
N LEU A 311 -5.01 -21.10 -0.17
CA LEU A 311 -4.46 -21.06 -1.54
C LEU A 311 -4.81 -19.72 -2.23
N ARG A 312 -6.00 -19.16 -1.98
CA ARG A 312 -6.40 -17.83 -2.50
C ARG A 312 -5.45 -16.72 -2.01
N ARG A 313 -5.09 -16.68 -0.73
CA ARG A 313 -4.17 -15.67 -0.18
C ARG A 313 -2.74 -15.89 -0.64
N TRP A 314 -2.30 -17.14 -0.79
CA TRP A 314 -1.00 -17.46 -1.36
C TRP A 314 -0.87 -16.93 -2.78
N LEU A 315 -1.77 -17.34 -3.68
CA LEU A 315 -1.77 -16.92 -5.08
C LEU A 315 -1.92 -15.40 -5.23
N ALA A 316 -2.72 -14.76 -4.37
CA ALA A 316 -2.83 -13.31 -4.35
C ALA A 316 -1.51 -12.63 -3.97
N VAL A 317 -0.81 -13.08 -2.92
CA VAL A 317 0.51 -12.51 -2.55
C VAL A 317 1.53 -12.73 -3.67
N CYS A 318 1.59 -13.92 -4.29
CA CYS A 318 2.43 -14.16 -5.47
C CYS A 318 2.08 -13.22 -6.63
N GLY A 319 0.79 -12.99 -6.89
CA GLY A 319 0.32 -12.07 -7.92
C GLY A 319 0.68 -10.60 -7.65
N ILE A 320 0.63 -10.16 -6.39
CA ILE A 320 1.04 -8.79 -6.04
C ILE A 320 2.56 -8.63 -6.20
N ILE A 321 3.37 -9.61 -5.77
CA ILE A 321 4.82 -9.62 -5.99
C ILE A 321 5.12 -9.55 -7.50
N LEU A 322 4.45 -10.35 -8.32
CA LEU A 322 4.61 -10.33 -9.78
C LEU A 322 4.27 -8.97 -10.40
N VAL A 323 3.14 -8.35 -10.00
CA VAL A 323 2.75 -7.02 -10.50
C VAL A 323 3.73 -5.93 -10.03
N PHE A 324 4.28 -6.03 -8.82
CA PHE A 324 5.33 -5.14 -8.34
C PHE A 324 6.60 -5.23 -9.19
N LEU A 325 7.16 -6.43 -9.32
CA LEU A 325 8.37 -6.68 -10.09
C LEU A 325 8.19 -6.26 -11.55
N LEU A 326 7.01 -6.51 -12.14
CA LEU A 326 6.70 -6.07 -13.50
C LEU A 326 6.60 -4.54 -13.60
N ALA A 327 5.97 -3.85 -12.64
CA ALA A 327 5.90 -2.40 -12.63
C ALA A 327 7.29 -1.74 -12.45
N GLU A 328 8.18 -2.38 -11.68
CA GLU A 328 9.57 -1.95 -11.52
C GLU A 328 10.36 -2.19 -12.81
N LEU A 329 10.27 -3.39 -13.40
CA LEU A 329 10.95 -3.75 -14.65
C LEU A 329 10.51 -2.86 -15.83
N ASN A 330 9.20 -2.58 -15.94
CA ASN A 330 8.66 -1.64 -16.93
C ASN A 330 9.32 -0.25 -16.85
N THR A 331 9.80 0.20 -15.68
CA THR A 331 10.55 1.47 -15.55
C THR A 331 11.77 1.49 -16.47
N PHE A 332 12.51 0.38 -16.51
CA PHE A 332 13.76 0.24 -17.23
C PHE A 332 13.53 -0.04 -18.72
N TYR A 333 12.58 -0.92 -19.04
CA TYR A 333 12.26 -1.20 -20.44
C TYR A 333 11.56 -0.02 -21.13
N LEU A 334 10.66 0.71 -20.47
CA LEU A 334 10.02 1.89 -21.09
C LEU A 334 11.04 2.99 -21.39
N LYS A 335 11.99 3.28 -20.48
CA LYS A 335 13.05 4.26 -20.75
C LYS A 335 13.92 3.82 -21.94
N PHE A 336 14.22 2.52 -22.04
CA PHE A 336 15.00 1.95 -23.15
C PHE A 336 14.24 2.03 -24.49
N VAL A 337 13.05 1.43 -24.59
CA VAL A 337 12.32 1.35 -25.87
C VAL A 337 11.85 2.71 -26.39
N LEU A 338 11.65 3.71 -25.51
CA LEU A 338 11.25 5.07 -25.89
C LEU A 338 12.42 6.08 -25.97
N TRP A 339 13.66 5.66 -25.72
CA TRP A 339 14.85 6.51 -25.66
C TRP A 339 14.72 7.70 -24.68
N MET A 340 14.34 7.41 -23.43
CA MET A 340 14.34 8.37 -22.34
C MET A 340 15.61 8.18 -21.47
N PRO A 341 16.38 9.25 -21.19
CA PRO A 341 17.52 9.15 -20.27
C PRO A 341 17.10 8.70 -18.86
N PRO A 342 17.94 7.98 -18.10
CA PRO A 342 17.62 7.58 -16.72
C PRO A 342 17.28 8.76 -15.81
N GLU A 343 18.00 9.87 -15.94
CA GLU A 343 17.81 11.12 -15.20
C GLU A 343 16.61 11.95 -15.68
N HIS A 344 15.89 11.52 -16.72
CA HIS A 344 14.81 12.32 -17.31
C HIS A 344 13.62 12.43 -16.35
N TYR A 345 13.06 13.63 -16.24
CA TYR A 345 12.00 13.91 -15.27
C TYR A 345 10.74 13.06 -15.49
N LEU A 346 10.48 12.51 -16.69
CA LEU A 346 9.38 11.57 -16.92
C LEU A 346 9.56 10.26 -16.15
N VAL A 347 10.80 9.77 -16.02
CA VAL A 347 11.13 8.57 -15.23
C VAL A 347 10.86 8.85 -13.75
N LEU A 348 11.33 10.00 -13.24
CA LEU A 348 11.07 10.44 -11.87
C LEU A 348 9.56 10.65 -11.60
N LEU A 349 8.83 11.28 -12.51
CA LEU A 349 7.38 11.48 -12.39
C LEU A 349 6.63 10.14 -12.35
N ARG A 350 7.08 9.13 -13.11
CA ARG A 350 6.52 7.78 -13.06
C ARG A 350 6.79 7.11 -11.70
N LEU A 351 7.99 7.25 -11.14
CA LEU A 351 8.30 6.75 -9.79
C LEU A 351 7.41 7.42 -8.73
N VAL A 352 7.29 8.76 -8.76
CA VAL A 352 6.40 9.51 -7.86
C VAL A 352 4.94 9.11 -8.02
N PHE A 353 4.48 8.87 -9.26
CA PHE A 353 3.14 8.34 -9.54
C PHE A 353 2.93 6.99 -8.84
N PHE A 354 3.79 5.99 -9.08
CA PHE A 354 3.65 4.65 -8.50
C PHE A 354 3.69 4.64 -6.97
N VAL A 355 4.53 5.46 -6.32
CA VAL A 355 4.54 5.61 -4.85
C VAL A 355 3.18 6.08 -4.31
N ASN A 356 2.52 7.02 -5.00
CA ASN A 356 1.23 7.55 -4.57
C ASN A 356 0.07 6.58 -4.83
N VAL A 357 -0.03 6.03 -6.05
CA VAL A 357 -1.15 5.16 -6.42
C VAL A 357 -1.02 3.76 -5.82
N GLY A 358 0.21 3.24 -5.69
CA GLY A 358 0.47 1.92 -5.16
C GLY A 358 0.11 1.78 -3.68
N GLY A 359 0.29 2.83 -2.87
CA GLY A 359 -0.16 2.84 -1.47
C GLY A 359 -1.68 2.65 -1.34
N VAL A 360 -2.46 3.33 -2.18
CA VAL A 360 -3.93 3.18 -2.25
C VAL A 360 -4.30 1.80 -2.78
N ALA A 361 -3.68 1.37 -3.89
CA ALA A 361 -3.91 0.05 -4.50
C ALA A 361 -3.65 -1.10 -3.51
N MET A 362 -2.54 -1.07 -2.77
CA MET A 362 -2.21 -2.07 -1.75
C MET A 362 -3.26 -2.14 -0.65
N ARG A 363 -3.81 -1.00 -0.22
CA ARG A 363 -4.90 -0.98 0.75
C ARG A 363 -6.20 -1.55 0.16
N GLU A 364 -6.54 -1.21 -1.07
CA GLU A 364 -7.72 -1.76 -1.76
C GLU A 364 -7.63 -3.27 -1.98
N ILE A 365 -6.44 -3.80 -2.31
CA ILE A 365 -6.18 -5.24 -2.45
C ILE A 365 -6.31 -5.92 -1.09
N TYR A 366 -5.74 -5.35 -0.03
CA TYR A 366 -5.87 -5.87 1.33
C TYR A 366 -7.36 -5.96 1.74
N ASP A 367 -8.11 -4.88 1.57
CA ASP A 367 -9.55 -4.82 1.88
C ASP A 367 -10.40 -5.73 0.98
N PHE A 368 -9.94 -6.07 -0.22
CA PHE A 368 -10.59 -7.04 -1.12
C PHE A 368 -10.36 -8.50 -0.68
N MET A 369 -9.22 -8.82 -0.06
CA MET A 369 -8.91 -10.17 0.43
C MET A 369 -9.43 -10.48 1.83
N ASP A 370 -9.52 -9.47 2.70
CA ASP A 370 -10.05 -9.61 4.07
C ASP A 370 -11.59 -9.65 4.11
N ASP A 371 -12.29 -9.25 3.05
CA ASP A 371 -13.74 -9.31 3.00
C ASP A 371 -14.24 -10.73 2.63
N PRO A 372 -15.13 -11.34 3.44
CA PRO A 372 -15.70 -12.65 3.15
C PRO A 372 -16.72 -12.63 2.00
N LYS A 373 -17.18 -11.47 1.52
CA LYS A 373 -18.23 -11.38 0.50
C LYS A 373 -17.71 -11.80 -0.89
N PRO A 374 -18.29 -12.82 -1.54
CA PRO A 374 -17.77 -13.38 -2.80
C PRO A 374 -17.90 -12.44 -4.02
N HIS A 375 -18.74 -11.40 -3.93
CA HIS A 375 -19.02 -10.48 -5.04
C HIS A 375 -18.43 -9.07 -4.83
N LYS A 376 -17.48 -8.90 -3.90
CA LYS A 376 -16.76 -7.63 -3.78
C LYS A 376 -15.98 -7.37 -5.07
N LYS A 377 -16.01 -6.13 -5.55
CA LYS A 377 -15.18 -5.71 -6.69
C LYS A 377 -13.78 -5.34 -6.19
N LEU A 378 -12.76 -5.55 -7.02
CA LEU A 378 -11.45 -4.95 -6.79
C LEU A 378 -11.61 -3.42 -6.75
N GLY A 379 -10.82 -2.75 -5.90
CA GLY A 379 -10.85 -1.29 -5.83
C GLY A 379 -10.40 -0.64 -7.16
N PRO A 380 -10.90 0.57 -7.46
CA PRO A 380 -10.66 1.22 -8.74
C PRO A 380 -9.17 1.56 -8.96
N GLN A 381 -8.43 1.89 -7.89
CA GLN A 381 -7.02 2.22 -8.01
C GLN A 381 -6.17 0.97 -8.23
N ALA A 382 -6.45 -0.11 -7.51
CA ALA A 382 -5.80 -1.41 -7.71
C ALA A 382 -6.05 -1.98 -9.11
N TRP A 383 -7.27 -1.82 -9.62
CA TRP A 383 -7.61 -2.21 -10.99
C TRP A 383 -6.84 -1.37 -12.02
N LEU A 384 -6.78 -0.04 -11.86
CA LEU A 384 -6.03 0.84 -12.75
C LEU A 384 -4.52 0.57 -12.72
N VAL A 385 -3.93 0.34 -11.56
CA VAL A 385 -2.50 -0.02 -11.45
C VAL A 385 -2.21 -1.32 -12.20
N ALA A 386 -3.05 -2.35 -12.06
CA ALA A 386 -2.89 -3.59 -12.80
C ALA A 386 -3.05 -3.40 -14.33
N ALA A 387 -4.00 -2.56 -14.77
CA ALA A 387 -4.17 -2.21 -16.18
C ALA A 387 -2.93 -1.48 -16.73
N ILE A 388 -2.47 -0.43 -16.04
CA ILE A 388 -1.27 0.35 -16.38
C ILE A 388 -0.06 -0.57 -16.53
N THR A 389 0.26 -1.39 -15.53
CA THR A 389 1.41 -2.29 -15.58
C THR A 389 1.32 -3.29 -16.73
N ALA A 390 0.11 -3.74 -17.11
CA ALA A 390 -0.09 -4.59 -18.28
C ALA A 390 0.05 -3.81 -19.61
N THR A 391 -0.53 -2.62 -19.74
CA THR A 391 -0.45 -1.78 -20.94
C THR A 391 0.99 -1.33 -21.19
N GLU A 392 1.74 -0.97 -20.15
CA GLU A 392 3.18 -0.71 -20.21
C GLU A 392 3.99 -1.91 -20.74
N LEU A 393 3.74 -3.12 -20.23
CA LEU A 393 4.38 -4.35 -20.73
C LEU A 393 4.04 -4.58 -22.21
N LEU A 394 2.78 -4.36 -22.62
CA LEU A 394 2.38 -4.48 -24.02
C LEU A 394 3.08 -3.48 -24.93
N ILE A 395 3.34 -2.25 -24.46
CA ILE A 395 4.16 -1.26 -25.19
C ILE A 395 5.58 -1.79 -25.36
N VAL A 396 6.20 -2.27 -24.27
CA VAL A 396 7.56 -2.83 -24.28
C VAL A 396 7.67 -4.00 -25.28
N VAL A 397 6.74 -4.96 -25.21
CA VAL A 397 6.67 -6.13 -26.12
C VAL A 397 6.46 -5.71 -27.57
N LYS A 398 5.64 -4.70 -27.83
CA LYS A 398 5.41 -4.19 -29.20
C LYS A 398 6.63 -3.41 -29.75
N TYR A 399 7.31 -2.65 -28.90
CA TYR A 399 8.31 -1.67 -29.35
C TYR A 399 9.69 -2.27 -29.57
N ASP A 400 10.07 -3.30 -28.82
CA ASP A 400 11.30 -4.06 -29.08
C ASP A 400 11.13 -5.56 -28.78
N PRO A 401 10.49 -6.32 -29.68
CA PRO A 401 10.36 -7.77 -29.51
C PRO A 401 11.71 -8.49 -29.64
N HIS A 402 12.69 -7.94 -30.36
CA HIS A 402 13.98 -8.60 -30.59
C HIS A 402 14.73 -8.80 -29.27
N THR A 403 14.91 -7.72 -28.51
CA THR A 403 15.61 -7.73 -27.22
C THR A 403 14.93 -8.65 -26.20
N LEU A 404 13.60 -8.73 -26.20
CA LEU A 404 12.85 -9.66 -25.32
C LEU A 404 12.95 -11.13 -25.76
N THR A 405 13.14 -11.40 -27.05
CA THR A 405 13.32 -12.77 -27.58
C THR A 405 14.74 -13.31 -27.42
N LEU A 406 15.68 -12.52 -26.88
CA LEU A 406 17.00 -13.00 -26.50
C LEU A 406 16.87 -14.12 -25.46
N SER A 407 17.52 -15.26 -25.74
CA SER A 407 17.46 -16.42 -24.86
C SER A 407 18.22 -16.17 -23.56
N LEU A 408 17.55 -16.38 -22.42
CA LEU A 408 18.21 -16.34 -21.12
C LEU A 408 19.46 -17.26 -21.11
N PRO A 409 20.60 -16.80 -20.57
CA PRO A 409 21.77 -17.63 -20.36
C PRO A 409 21.42 -18.93 -19.61
N PHE A 410 22.04 -20.04 -19.99
CA PHE A 410 21.62 -21.38 -19.53
C PHE A 410 21.59 -21.52 -18.00
N TYR A 411 22.59 -20.97 -17.31
CA TYR A 411 22.68 -21.00 -15.84
C TYR A 411 21.54 -20.20 -15.17
N ILE A 412 21.15 -19.06 -15.75
CA ILE A 412 20.03 -18.22 -15.30
C ILE A 412 18.70 -18.97 -15.48
N SER A 413 18.51 -19.59 -16.64
CA SER A 413 17.35 -20.44 -16.95
C SER A 413 17.22 -21.63 -15.98
N GLN A 414 18.34 -22.27 -15.61
CA GLN A 414 18.35 -23.32 -14.58
C GLN A 414 17.92 -22.79 -13.21
N CYS A 415 18.38 -21.59 -12.81
CA CYS A 415 18.01 -20.97 -11.54
C CYS A 415 16.50 -20.63 -11.48
N TRP A 416 15.93 -20.03 -12.54
CA TRP A 416 14.49 -19.77 -12.63
C TRP A 416 13.66 -21.06 -12.64
N THR A 417 14.13 -22.10 -13.34
CA THR A 417 13.48 -23.41 -13.36
C THR A 417 13.45 -24.04 -11.96
N LEU A 418 14.59 -24.04 -11.27
CA LEU A 418 14.70 -24.54 -9.90
C LEU A 418 13.80 -23.76 -8.93
N GLY A 419 13.85 -22.43 -8.96
CA GLY A 419 13.00 -21.56 -8.13
C GLY A 419 11.51 -21.82 -8.36
N SER A 420 11.09 -21.92 -9.63
CA SER A 420 9.72 -22.22 -10.01
C SER A 420 9.27 -23.59 -9.50
N VAL A 421 10.11 -24.63 -9.65
CA VAL A 421 9.83 -25.98 -9.14
C VAL A 421 9.73 -25.98 -7.61
N LEU A 422 10.59 -25.26 -6.90
CA LEU A 422 10.55 -25.15 -5.43
C LEU A 422 9.26 -24.47 -4.95
N VAL A 423 8.87 -23.35 -5.57
CA VAL A 423 7.63 -22.62 -5.26
C VAL A 423 6.39 -23.50 -5.53
N LEU A 424 6.35 -24.21 -6.67
CA LEU A 424 5.26 -25.14 -7.00
C LEU A 424 5.21 -26.32 -6.03
N THR A 425 6.34 -26.95 -5.73
CA THR A 425 6.43 -28.08 -4.79
C THR A 425 5.99 -27.66 -3.39
N TRP A 426 6.43 -26.50 -2.90
CA TRP A 426 5.96 -25.94 -1.63
C TRP A 426 4.46 -25.66 -1.63
N THR A 427 3.92 -25.13 -2.73
CA THR A 427 2.48 -24.85 -2.89
C THR A 427 1.66 -26.14 -2.79
N VAL A 428 2.04 -27.17 -3.56
CA VAL A 428 1.38 -28.49 -3.57
C VAL A 428 1.49 -29.14 -2.19
N TRP A 429 2.68 -29.14 -1.60
CA TRP A 429 2.91 -29.70 -0.26
C TRP A 429 2.10 -28.97 0.81
N ARG A 430 2.08 -27.62 0.81
CA ARG A 430 1.43 -26.82 1.85
C ARG A 430 -0.09 -26.98 1.81
N PHE A 431 -0.71 -26.88 0.64
CA PHE A 431 -2.16 -26.74 0.51
C PHE A 431 -2.90 -28.04 0.17
N PHE A 432 -2.24 -29.03 -0.44
CA PHE A 432 -2.86 -30.30 -0.79
C PHE A 432 -2.37 -31.42 0.13
N LEU A 433 -1.06 -31.75 0.11
CA LEU A 433 -0.52 -32.87 0.92
C LEU A 433 -0.63 -32.59 2.43
N ARG A 434 -0.29 -31.37 2.84
CA ARG A 434 -0.68 -30.64 4.06
C ARG A 434 -2.03 -31.09 4.61
N ASP A 435 -3.05 -30.61 3.91
CA ASP A 435 -4.44 -30.64 4.36
C ASP A 435 -4.99 -32.08 4.37
N ILE A 436 -4.66 -32.87 3.35
CA ILE A 436 -5.01 -34.29 3.26
C ILE A 436 -4.41 -35.08 4.43
N THR A 437 -3.13 -34.85 4.77
CA THR A 437 -2.46 -35.57 5.87
C THR A 437 -3.07 -35.21 7.22
N LEU A 438 -3.45 -33.95 7.44
CA LEU A 438 -4.12 -33.51 8.67
C LEU A 438 -5.53 -34.10 8.77
N ARG A 439 -6.36 -33.99 7.72
CA ARG A 439 -7.70 -34.59 7.67
C ARG A 439 -7.67 -36.11 7.86
N TYR A 440 -6.69 -36.79 7.27
CA TYR A 440 -6.51 -38.24 7.44
C TYR A 440 -6.15 -38.60 8.89
N LYS A 441 -5.25 -37.84 9.53
CA LYS A 441 -4.95 -38.01 10.96
C LYS A 441 -6.18 -37.77 11.83
N GLU A 442 -6.95 -36.73 11.56
CA GLU A 442 -8.17 -36.38 12.31
C GLU A 442 -9.25 -37.45 12.19
N THR A 443 -9.50 -37.93 10.96
CA THR A 443 -10.42 -39.06 10.69
C THR A 443 -9.94 -40.35 11.40
N ARG A 444 -8.61 -40.53 11.53
CA ARG A 444 -8.04 -41.66 12.28
C ARG A 444 -8.29 -41.49 13.78
N TRP A 445 -8.04 -40.31 14.36
CA TRP A 445 -8.29 -40.02 15.77
C TRP A 445 -9.77 -40.19 16.15
N GLN A 446 -10.70 -39.69 15.35
CA GLN A 446 -12.14 -39.91 15.54
C GLN A 446 -12.51 -41.41 15.52
N LYS A 447 -11.87 -42.21 14.64
CA LYS A 447 -12.05 -43.67 14.61
C LYS A 447 -11.41 -44.39 15.81
N TRP A 448 -10.44 -43.80 16.51
CA TRP A 448 -9.92 -44.33 17.78
C TRP A 448 -10.88 -44.00 18.93
N GLN A 449 -11.30 -42.75 19.08
CA GLN A 449 -12.27 -42.34 20.12
C GLN A 449 -13.57 -43.15 20.04
N ASN A 450 -14.18 -43.25 18.86
CA ASN A 450 -15.39 -44.08 18.66
C ASN A 450 -15.17 -45.58 18.96
N LYS A 451 -13.92 -46.06 18.98
CA LYS A 451 -13.58 -47.45 19.32
C LYS A 451 -13.40 -47.64 20.82
N ASP A 452 -12.79 -46.68 21.51
CA ASP A 452 -12.64 -46.71 22.96
C ASP A 452 -14.00 -46.53 23.65
N ASP A 453 -14.88 -45.66 23.14
CA ASP A 453 -16.27 -45.52 23.62
C ASP A 453 -17.06 -46.84 23.44
N GLN A 454 -16.95 -47.51 22.29
CA GLN A 454 -17.56 -48.83 22.08
C GLN A 454 -16.96 -49.90 23.00
N GLY A 455 -15.64 -49.89 23.21
CA GLY A 455 -14.95 -50.79 24.13
C GLY A 455 -15.44 -50.63 25.58
N SER A 456 -15.64 -49.38 26.04
CA SER A 456 -16.17 -49.09 27.37
C SER A 456 -17.63 -49.53 27.56
N THR A 457 -18.44 -49.59 26.50
CA THR A 457 -19.83 -50.06 26.59
C THR A 457 -20.01 -51.58 26.59
N VAL A 458 -18.97 -52.36 26.26
CA VAL A 458 -19.02 -53.83 26.18
C VAL A 458 -18.34 -54.51 27.38
N GLY A 459 -17.60 -53.75 28.20
CA GLY A 459 -16.83 -54.24 29.35
C GLY A 459 -17.60 -54.47 30.65
N ASN A 460 -18.90 -54.81 30.62
CA ASN A 460 -19.66 -55.12 31.84
C ASN A 460 -20.68 -56.25 31.61
N GLY A 461 -20.16 -57.45 31.33
CA GLY A 461 -20.94 -58.68 31.18
C GLY A 461 -20.21 -59.87 31.79
N ASP A 462 -20.97 -60.73 32.47
CA ASP A 462 -20.62 -62.06 32.95
C ASP A 462 -19.56 -62.22 34.05
N GLN A 463 -20.05 -62.15 35.30
CA GLN A 463 -19.61 -63.09 36.34
C GLN A 463 -20.74 -63.38 37.34
N HIS A 464 -21.30 -64.58 37.27
CA HIS A 464 -22.36 -65.05 38.17
C HIS A 464 -22.07 -66.51 38.57
N PRO A 465 -21.91 -66.82 39.87
CA PRO A 465 -22.06 -68.18 40.38
C PRO A 465 -23.51 -68.41 40.87
N PRO A 466 -23.99 -69.67 40.95
CA PRO A 466 -25.42 -69.97 40.93
C PRO A 466 -26.06 -70.24 42.31
N GLY A 467 -27.36 -69.92 42.40
CA GLY A 467 -28.35 -70.64 43.20
C GLY A 467 -28.59 -70.14 44.64
N LEU A 468 -29.76 -69.54 44.86
CA LEU A 468 -30.83 -70.07 45.72
C LEU A 468 -32.11 -69.22 45.55
N ASP A 469 -33.26 -69.82 45.89
CA ASP A 469 -34.60 -69.45 45.42
C ASP A 469 -35.34 -68.38 46.28
N GLU A 470 -36.61 -68.17 45.89
CA GLU A 470 -37.73 -67.55 46.64
C GLU A 470 -37.91 -66.02 46.63
N ASP A 471 -38.71 -65.58 45.64
CA ASP A 471 -40.09 -65.07 45.81
C ASP A 471 -40.45 -63.79 46.62
N LEU A 472 -41.55 -63.17 46.15
CA LEU A 472 -42.51 -62.25 46.80
C LEU A 472 -42.28 -60.71 46.81
N LEU A 473 -43.18 -60.05 46.07
CA LEU A 473 -44.02 -58.91 46.45
C LEU A 473 -43.41 -57.59 46.99
N GLY A 474 -43.61 -56.54 46.17
CA GLY A 474 -44.46 -55.41 46.60
C GLY A 474 -43.77 -54.12 47.09
N PRO A 475 -44.49 -52.97 47.13
CA PRO A 475 -43.85 -51.65 47.05
C PRO A 475 -44.00 -50.75 48.29
N GLY A 476 -43.04 -49.84 48.48
CA GLY A 476 -43.09 -48.64 49.34
C GLY A 476 -41.92 -47.71 48.96
N VAL A 477 -42.13 -46.48 48.46
CA VAL A 477 -42.68 -45.25 49.09
C VAL A 477 -41.64 -44.51 49.95
N ALA A 478 -41.49 -43.19 49.69
CA ALA A 478 -40.75 -42.17 50.46
C ALA A 478 -39.20 -42.32 50.46
N GLU A 479 -38.36 -41.28 50.59
CA GLU A 479 -38.53 -39.80 50.64
C GLU A 479 -37.14 -39.11 50.46
N GLY A 480 -37.08 -37.78 50.41
CA GLY A 480 -35.84 -36.99 50.55
C GLY A 480 -35.14 -36.68 49.21
N GLU A 481 -35.26 -35.47 48.64
CA GLU A 481 -34.60 -34.20 49.06
C GLU A 481 -33.07 -34.17 48.83
N GLY A 482 -32.57 -33.03 48.33
CA GLY A 482 -31.15 -32.67 48.43
C GLY A 482 -30.35 -32.56 47.13
N ALA A 483 -30.67 -31.59 46.27
CA ALA A 483 -29.58 -30.83 45.65
C ALA A 483 -28.91 -30.01 46.76
N PRO A 484 -27.57 -29.84 46.75
CA PRO A 484 -27.07 -28.65 46.06
C PRO A 484 -25.66 -28.79 45.42
N THR A 485 -25.45 -28.05 44.33
CA THR A 485 -24.15 -27.47 43.95
C THR A 485 -23.81 -26.29 44.89
N PRO A 486 -22.58 -25.74 44.97
CA PRO A 486 -21.47 -25.84 44.00
C PRO A 486 -20.05 -26.01 44.58
N ASN A 487 -19.09 -26.27 43.69
CA ASN A 487 -17.97 -25.36 43.41
C ASN A 487 -17.36 -25.69 42.03
#